data_AF-A0A447TU73-F1
#
_entry.id   AF-A0A447TU73-F1
#
_cell.length_a   1.000
_cell.length_b   1.000
_cell.length_c   1.000
_cell.angle_alpha   90.00
_cell.angle_beta   90.00
_cell.angle_gamma   90.00
#
_symmetry.space_group_name_H-M   'P 1'
#
loop_
_entity.id
_entity.type
_entity.pdbx_description
1 polymer ?
#
loop_
_entity_poly.entity_id
_entity_poly.type
_entity_poly.pdbx_seq_one_letter_code
_entity_poly.pdbx_strand_id
1 'polypeptide(L)' 'MGIALYPLDGKNERELMFNADAAMYHTKHTGRNGYHFFQPSMNMLAQTQLQLMNDLWLALEKTRAQASVSA' A
#
# COMPACT_ATOMS: atom_id res chain seq x y z
N MET A 1 1.78 -9.26 10.15
CA MET A 1 2.74 -9.90 9.23
C MET A 1 1.99 -10.31 7.96
N GLY A 2 2.57 -10.08 6.79
CA GLY A 2 2.01 -10.57 5.52
C GLY A 2 2.70 -11.87 5.11
N ILE A 3 1.96 -12.80 4.52
CA ILE A 3 2.46 -14.10 4.09
C ILE A 3 2.07 -14.32 2.63
N ALA A 4 3.03 -14.69 1.78
CA ALA A 4 2.80 -15.11 0.39
C ALA A 4 3.43 -16.50 0.17
N LEU A 5 2.76 -17.35 -0.60
CA LEU A 5 3.12 -18.74 -0.83
C LEU A 5 3.57 -18.98 -2.27
N TYR A 6 4.78 -19.49 -2.47
CA TYR A 6 5.20 -20.00 -3.77
C TYR A 6 4.58 -21.39 -4.03
N PRO A 7 4.10 -21.70 -5.26
CA PRO A 7 4.02 -20.83 -6.44
C PRO A 7 2.67 -20.10 -6.60
N LEU A 8 1.78 -20.21 -5.60
CA LEU A 8 0.39 -19.74 -5.67
C LEU A 8 0.29 -18.22 -5.79
N ASP A 9 1.06 -17.51 -4.97
CA ASP A 9 1.02 -16.06 -4.79
C ASP A 9 2.18 -15.37 -5.53
N GLY A 10 2.85 -16.06 -6.45
CA GLY A 10 3.94 -15.50 -7.24
C GLY A 10 4.88 -16.57 -7.76
N LYS A 11 5.36 -16.39 -9.00
CA LYS A 11 6.28 -17.33 -9.66
C LYS A 11 7.75 -16.93 -9.55
N ASN A 12 8.03 -15.75 -9.02
CA ASN A 12 9.36 -15.22 -8.82
C ASN A 12 9.42 -14.41 -7.52
N GLU A 13 10.65 -14.13 -7.08
CA GLU A 13 10.95 -13.37 -5.86
C GLU A 13 10.24 -12.01 -5.79
N ARG A 14 10.16 -11.28 -6.92
CA ARG A 14 9.55 -9.95 -6.96
C ARG A 14 8.04 -10.01 -6.74
N GLU A 15 7.36 -10.94 -7.39
CA GLU A 15 5.93 -11.15 -7.22
C GLU A 15 5.60 -11.56 -5.78
N LEU A 16 6.35 -12.50 -5.20
CA LEU A 16 6.15 -12.94 -3.81
C LEU A 16 6.37 -11.80 -2.82
N MET A 17 7.42 -11.00 -3.01
CA MET A 17 7.70 -9.86 -2.13
C MET A 17 6.57 -8.83 -2.18
N PHE A 18 6.15 -8.45 -3.40
CA PHE A 18 5.06 -7.50 -3.61
C PHE A 18 3.75 -7.96 -2.96
N ASN A 19 3.40 -9.23 -3.14
CA ASN A 19 2.17 -9.81 -2.60
C ASN A 19 2.24 -10.00 -1.07
N ALA A 20 3.40 -10.35 -0.51
CA ALA A 20 3.61 -10.39 0.94
C ALA A 20 3.48 -8.99 1.58
N ASP A 21 4.00 -7.96 0.91
CA ASP A 21 3.86 -6.57 1.34
C ASP A 21 2.40 -6.10 1.32
N ALA A 22 1.64 -6.46 0.28
CA ALA A 22 0.20 -6.18 0.22
C ALA A 22 -0.56 -6.84 1.39
N ALA A 23 -0.24 -8.10 1.72
CA ALA A 23 -0.82 -8.80 2.87
C ALA A 23 -0.41 -8.18 4.22
N MET A 24 0.84 -7.72 4.32
CA MET A 24 1.33 -7.01 5.50
C MET A 24 0.60 -5.69 5.67
N TYR A 25 0.42 -4.93 4.59
CA TYR A 25 -0.30 -3.66 4.61
C TYR A 25 -1.73 -3.87 5.13
N HIS A 26 -2.44 -4.85 4.58
CA HIS A 26 -3.78 -5.21 5.07
C HIS A 26 -3.77 -5.53 6.57
N THR A 27 -2.78 -6.31 7.02
CA THR A 27 -2.63 -6.65 8.45
C THR A 27 -2.40 -5.43 9.35
N LYS A 28 -1.67 -4.40 8.88
CA LYS A 28 -1.48 -3.16 9.66
C LYS A 28 -2.79 -2.40 9.88
N HIS A 29 -3.75 -2.55 8.96
CA HIS A 29 -5.04 -1.86 9.03
C HIS A 29 -6.12 -2.63 9.80
N THR A 30 -5.97 -3.95 9.97
CA THR A 30 -6.98 -4.79 10.67
C THR A 30 -6.76 -4.93 12.17
N GLY A 31 -5.63 -4.47 12.73
CA GLY A 31 -5.40 -4.41 14.17
C GLY A 31 -3.95 -4.69 14.60
N ARG A 32 -3.67 -4.62 15.92
CA ARG A 32 -2.36 -4.98 16.48
C ARG A 32 -2.19 -6.50 16.58
N ASN A 33 -0.99 -6.99 16.27
CA ASN A 33 -0.57 -8.40 16.37
C ASN A 33 -1.35 -9.39 15.49
N GLY A 34 -1.58 -9.07 14.21
CA GLY A 34 -2.16 -9.99 13.24
C GLY A 34 -1.15 -10.61 12.25
N TYR A 35 -1.61 -11.63 11.53
CA TYR A 35 -1.00 -12.09 10.28
C TYR A 35 -2.09 -12.37 9.24
N HIS A 36 -1.79 -12.14 7.96
CA HIS A 36 -2.70 -12.45 6.86
C HIS A 36 -1.93 -13.10 5.71
N PHE A 37 -2.55 -14.11 5.11
CA PHE A 37 -2.13 -14.62 3.81
C PHE A 37 -2.56 -13.66 2.71
N PHE A 38 -1.75 -13.59 1.66
CA PHE A 38 -2.08 -12.80 0.49
C PHE A 38 -3.41 -13.25 -0.13
N GLN A 39 -4.18 -12.25 -0.55
CA GLN A 39 -5.31 -12.43 -1.45
C GLN A 39 -5.18 -11.39 -2.56
N PRO A 40 -5.51 -11.73 -3.83
CA PRO A 40 -5.43 -10.80 -4.95
C PRO A 40 -6.19 -9.47 -4.73
N SER A 41 -7.28 -9.51 -3.95
CA SER A 41 -8.04 -8.32 -3.55
C SER A 41 -7.22 -7.29 -2.76
N MET A 42 -6.17 -7.73 -2.05
CA MET A 42 -5.29 -6.86 -1.27
C MET A 42 -4.45 -5.94 -2.16
N ASN A 43 -4.14 -6.36 -3.40
CA ASN A 43 -3.41 -5.51 -4.34
C ASN A 43 -4.23 -4.28 -4.75
N MET A 44 -5.53 -4.42 -4.99
CA MET A 44 -6.39 -3.28 -5.30
C MET A 44 -6.45 -2.30 -4.13
N LEU A 45 -6.63 -2.82 -2.92
CA LEU A 45 -6.70 -2.00 -1.70
C LEU A 45 -5.38 -1.24 -1.45
N ALA A 46 -4.23 -1.93 -1.62
CA ALA A 46 -2.92 -1.31 -1.51
C ALA A 46 -2.70 -0.21 -2.56
N GLN A 47 -3.09 -0.46 -3.81
CA GLN A 47 -2.99 0.53 -4.90
C GLN A 47 -3.86 1.76 -4.65
N THR A 48 -5.13 1.58 -4.25
CA THR A 48 -6.04 2.69 -3.96
C THR A 48 -5.51 3.57 -2.83
N GLN A 49 -4.96 2.98 -1.78
CA GLN A 49 -4.39 3.74 -0.67
C GLN A 49 -3.13 4.51 -1.10
N LEU A 50 -2.25 3.89 -1.89
CA LEU A 50 -1.06 4.55 -2.40
C LEU A 50 -1.42 5.74 -3.31
N GLN A 51 -2.44 5.58 -4.15
CA GLN A 51 -2.97 6.68 -4.97
C GLN A 51 -3.53 7.81 -4.10
N LEU A 52 -4.35 7.51 -3.09
CA LEU A 52 -4.88 8.51 -2.17
C LEU A 52 -3.77 9.27 -1.44
N MET A 53 -2.73 8.57 -0.98
CA MET A 53 -1.58 9.20 -0.34
C MET A 53 -0.86 10.15 -1.31
N ASN A 54 -0.65 9.74 -2.56
CA ASN A 54 -0.03 10.59 -3.57
C ASN A 54 -0.88 11.85 -3.87
N ASP A 55 -2.19 11.68 -4.02
CA ASP A 55 -3.13 12.78 -4.26
C ASP A 55 -3.11 13.80 -3.11
N LEU A 56 -3.06 13.33 -1.85
CA LEU A 56 -2.93 14.19 -0.68
C LEU A 56 -1.60 14.94 -0.65
N TRP A 57 -0.49 14.28 -0.98
CA TRP A 57 0.83 14.91 -1.08
C TRP A 57 0.84 16.02 -2.14
N LEU A 58 0.30 15.74 -3.33
CA LEU A 58 0.19 16.72 -4.41
C LEU A 58 -0.72 17.90 -4.03
N ALA A 59 -1.80 17.65 -3.30
CA ALA A 59 -2.69 18.69 -2.81
C ALA A 59 -1.98 19.61 -1.79
N LEU A 60 -1.25 19.04 -0.83
CA LEU A 60 -0.46 19.80 0.14
C LEU A 60 0.61 20.68 -0.54
N GLU A 61 1.29 20.13 -1.55
CA GLU A 61 2.29 20.88 -2.32
C GLU A 61 1.67 22.07 -3.07
N LYS A 62 0.49 21.87 -3.69
CA LYS A 62 -0.26 22.95 -4.35
C LYS A 62 -0.69 24.03 -3.36
N THR A 63 -1.24 23.66 -2.20
CA THR A 63 -1.65 24.63 -1.17
C THR A 63 -0.46 25.43 -0.65
N ARG A 64 0.69 24.78 -0.45
CA ARG A 64 1.92 25.45 0.01
C ARG A 64 2.46 26.43 -1.03
N ALA A 65 2.45 26.07 -2.31
CA ALA A 65 2.89 26.94 -3.40
C ALA A 65 1.98 28.18 -3.56
N GLN A 66 0.67 28.04 -3.32
CA GLN A 66 -0.27 29.17 -3.37
C GLN A 66 -0.07 30.14 -2.19
N ALA A 67 0.21 29.63 -0.99
CA ALA A 67 0.46 30.45 0.20
C ALA A 67 1.74 31.31 0.07
N SER A 68 2.76 30.86 -0.66
CA SER A 68 4.00 31.61 -0.90
C SER A 68 3.91 32.69 -1.98
N VAL A 69 2.82 32.75 -2.76
CA VAL A 69 2.62 33.76 -3.83
C VAL A 69 1.73 34.92 -3.34
N SER A 70 1.09 34.78 -2.18
CA SER A 70 0.22 35.80 -1.57
C SER A 70 0.85 36.54 -0.38
N ALA A 71 2.14 36.30 -0.09
CA ALA A 71 2.94 36.96 0.93
C ALA A 71 4.08 37.75 0.27
#